data_AF-A0A8T7BK05-F1
#
_entry.id   AF-A0A8T7BK05-F1
#
_cell.length_a   1.000
_cell.length_b   1.000
_cell.length_c   1.000
_cell.angle_alpha   90.00
_cell.angle_beta   90.00
_cell.angle_gamma   90.00
#
_symmetry.space_group_name_H-M   'P 1'
#
loop_
_entity.id
_entity.type
_entity.pdbx_description
1 polymer ?
#
loop_
_entity_poly.entity_id
_entity_poly.type
_entity_poly.pdbx_seq_one_letter_code
_entity_poly.pdbx_strand_id
1 'polypeptide(L)'
;MVINRLKSCLFSPVDGSFLAVFRIGFGIIMFWEVLRYWFNDWIFWLYIRPTFYFKYYGFEWVEPWPGDGMYYHFAVMGLLAVFISFGFLYRLSTILFCIAFSYIFLLDQTHYLNHFYLVILVNILLIFLPANRQFSVDAKLWPRIKDHCVPAWTLWILRAQFEIIYLYAGIVKINSDWLNLEPLRTWLASRADMPLVGYLYT
;
A
#
# COMPACT_ATOMS: atom_id res chain seq x y z
N MET A 1 32.28 4.15 18.97
CA MET A 1 31.40 3.67 20.06
C MET A 1 29.90 3.78 19.71
N VAL A 2 29.42 4.92 19.19
CA VAL A 2 28.00 5.14 18.82
C VAL A 2 27.49 4.21 17.71
N ILE A 3 28.26 4.04 16.61
CA ILE A 3 27.88 3.16 15.49
C ILE A 3 27.68 1.70 15.93
N ASN A 4 28.52 1.21 16.85
CA ASN A 4 28.41 -0.16 17.35
C ASN A 4 27.18 -0.35 18.24
N ARG A 5 26.81 0.68 19.03
CA ARG A 5 25.54 0.67 19.78
C ARG A 5 24.34 0.69 18.85
N LEU A 6 24.34 1.55 17.82
CA LEU A 6 23.27 1.59 16.82
C LEU A 6 23.11 0.26 16.09
N LYS A 7 24.20 -0.34 15.63
CA LYS A 7 24.17 -1.69 15.02
C LYS A 7 23.59 -2.72 15.99
N SER A 8 24.04 -2.73 17.23
CA SER A 8 23.51 -3.67 18.24
C SER A 8 22.01 -3.48 18.48
N CYS A 9 21.51 -2.24 18.54
CA CYS A 9 20.08 -1.96 18.69
C CYS A 9 19.28 -2.39 17.46
N LEU A 10 19.71 -1.99 16.26
CA LEU A 10 18.99 -2.26 15.00
C LEU A 10 18.96 -3.75 14.60
N PHE A 11 19.96 -4.51 15.01
CA PHE A 11 20.02 -5.95 14.73
C PHE A 11 19.66 -6.82 15.94
N SER A 12 19.21 -6.21 17.04
CA SER A 12 18.66 -6.96 18.16
C SER A 12 17.41 -7.75 17.72
N PRO A 13 17.24 -8.99 18.20
CA PRO A 13 16.07 -9.80 17.87
C PRO A 13 14.83 -9.21 18.54
N VAL A 14 13.76 -9.04 17.77
CA VAL A 14 12.42 -8.69 18.26
C VAL A 14 11.42 -9.72 17.74
N ASP A 15 10.29 -9.90 18.44
CA ASP A 15 9.22 -10.79 17.99
C ASP A 15 8.76 -10.40 16.57
N GLY A 16 8.73 -11.35 15.64
CA GLY A 16 8.38 -11.07 14.24
C GLY A 16 6.88 -11.15 13.94
N SER A 17 6.02 -11.41 14.93
CA SER A 17 4.58 -11.58 14.71
C SER A 17 3.94 -10.30 14.16
N PHE A 18 4.45 -9.12 14.56
CA PHE A 18 3.97 -7.83 14.00
C PHE A 18 4.17 -7.79 12.47
N LEU A 19 5.26 -8.34 11.96
CA LEU A 19 5.60 -8.30 10.54
C LEU A 19 4.72 -9.27 9.76
N ALA A 20 4.41 -10.42 10.35
CA ALA A 20 3.44 -11.36 9.80
C ALA A 20 2.03 -10.75 9.74
N VAL A 21 1.57 -10.10 10.82
CA VAL A 21 0.27 -9.41 10.85
C VAL A 21 0.23 -8.27 9.83
N PHE A 22 1.30 -7.48 9.74
CA PHE A 22 1.42 -6.42 8.75
C PHE A 22 1.31 -6.97 7.32
N ARG A 23 2.04 -8.04 6.99
CA ARG A 23 1.96 -8.71 5.68
C ARG A 23 0.55 -9.21 5.37
N ILE A 24 -0.08 -9.91 6.32
CA ILE A 24 -1.43 -10.46 6.14
C ILE A 24 -2.43 -9.32 5.90
N GLY A 25 -2.43 -8.31 6.77
CA GLY A 25 -3.32 -7.16 6.65
C GLY A 25 -3.11 -6.40 5.34
N PHE A 26 -1.85 -6.15 4.96
CA PHE A 26 -1.50 -5.52 3.70
C PHE A 26 -2.06 -6.30 2.50
N GLY A 27 -1.78 -7.60 2.42
CA GLY A 27 -2.27 -8.43 1.32
C GLY A 27 -3.80 -8.50 1.25
N ILE A 28 -4.49 -8.56 2.39
CA ILE A 28 -5.96 -8.56 2.44
C ILE A 28 -6.52 -7.24 1.93
N ILE A 29 -5.97 -6.11 2.38
CA ILE A 29 -6.41 -4.77 1.93
C ILE A 29 -6.17 -4.63 0.43
N MET A 30 -5.02 -5.10 -0.08
CA MET A 30 -4.73 -5.05 -1.53
C MET A 30 -5.66 -5.95 -2.34
N PHE A 31 -5.99 -7.14 -1.85
CA PHE A 31 -6.96 -8.01 -2.51
C PHE A 31 -8.35 -7.38 -2.53
N TRP A 32 -8.78 -6.80 -1.41
CA TRP A 32 -10.02 -6.06 -1.32
C TRP A 32 -10.06 -4.88 -2.30
N GLU A 33 -8.97 -4.13 -2.43
CA GLU A 33 -8.89 -3.03 -3.38
C GLU A 33 -9.05 -3.51 -4.83
N VAL A 34 -8.38 -4.61 -5.20
CA VAL A 34 -8.58 -5.23 -6.52
C VAL A 34 -10.05 -5.60 -6.72
N LEU A 35 -10.72 -6.21 -5.74
CA LEU A 35 -12.15 -6.53 -5.84
C LEU A 35 -13.02 -5.28 -6.02
N ARG A 36 -12.71 -4.18 -5.35
CA ARG A 36 -13.43 -2.90 -5.54
C ARG A 36 -13.30 -2.39 -6.97
N TYR A 37 -12.13 -2.52 -7.59
CA TYR A 37 -11.93 -2.15 -8.99
C TYR A 37 -12.83 -2.95 -9.94
N TRP A 38 -13.05 -4.22 -9.64
CA TRP A 38 -14.00 -5.06 -10.37
C TRP A 38 -15.46 -4.66 -10.11
N PHE A 39 -15.87 -4.55 -8.84
CA PHE A 39 -17.28 -4.29 -8.50
C PHE A 39 -17.79 -2.91 -8.91
N ASN A 40 -16.91 -1.93 -9.09
CA ASN A 40 -17.28 -0.58 -9.51
C ASN A 40 -17.01 -0.33 -11.01
N ASP A 41 -16.67 -1.37 -11.78
CA ASP A 41 -16.29 -1.29 -13.20
C ASP A 41 -15.13 -0.31 -13.50
N TRP A 42 -14.32 0.02 -12.49
CA TRP A 42 -13.23 0.98 -12.63
C TRP A 42 -12.17 0.49 -13.61
N ILE A 43 -11.98 -0.82 -13.76
CA ILE A 43 -11.04 -1.36 -14.77
C ILE A 43 -11.43 -0.87 -16.16
N PHE A 44 -12.72 -0.96 -16.51
CA PHE A 44 -13.22 -0.53 -17.80
C PHE A 44 -13.13 1.00 -17.95
N TRP A 45 -13.69 1.73 -16.98
CA TRP A 45 -13.84 3.18 -17.09
C TRP A 45 -12.52 3.93 -17.01
N LEU A 46 -11.52 3.41 -16.28
CA LEU A 46 -10.24 4.08 -16.05
C LEU A 46 -9.12 3.60 -16.99
N TYR A 47 -9.17 2.37 -17.51
CA TYR A 47 -8.02 1.81 -18.27
C TYR A 47 -8.36 1.20 -19.63
N ILE A 48 -9.64 1.00 -19.97
CA ILE A 48 -10.04 0.40 -21.26
C ILE A 48 -10.75 1.43 -22.14
N ARG A 49 -11.76 2.12 -21.59
CA ARG A 49 -12.54 3.12 -22.33
C ARG A 49 -11.76 4.37 -22.73
N PRO A 50 -10.87 4.95 -21.90
CA PRO A 50 -10.23 6.21 -22.23
C PRO A 50 -9.38 6.09 -23.50
N THR A 51 -9.48 7.10 -24.36
CA THR A 51 -8.72 7.20 -25.62
C THR A 51 -7.44 8.00 -25.49
N PHE A 52 -7.24 8.66 -24.34
CA PHE A 52 -6.07 9.49 -24.04
C PHE A 52 -5.73 9.35 -22.55
N TYR A 53 -4.44 9.30 -22.25
CA TYR A 53 -3.91 9.17 -20.88
C TYR A 53 -2.90 10.27 -20.62
N PHE A 54 -2.98 10.90 -19.45
CA PHE A 54 -1.97 11.89 -19.04
C PHE A 54 -0.75 11.16 -18.49
N LYS A 55 0.33 11.11 -19.27
CA LYS A 55 1.51 10.31 -18.92
C LYS A 55 2.44 11.02 -17.95
N TYR A 56 3.15 10.23 -17.13
CA TYR A 56 4.28 10.73 -16.36
C TYR A 56 5.49 10.99 -17.25
N TYR A 57 6.21 12.09 -16.97
CA TYR A 57 7.46 12.41 -17.63
C TYR A 57 8.46 11.24 -17.52
N GLY A 58 8.95 10.76 -18.65
CA GLY A 58 9.86 9.60 -18.76
C GLY A 58 9.16 8.22 -18.77
N PHE A 59 7.83 8.19 -18.65
CA PHE A 59 7.00 6.98 -18.71
C PHE A 59 5.91 7.09 -19.79
N GLU A 60 6.13 7.91 -20.81
CA GLU A 60 5.21 8.08 -21.93
C GLU A 60 5.00 6.80 -22.75
N TRP A 61 5.91 5.84 -22.61
CA TRP A 61 5.86 4.52 -23.26
C TRP A 61 4.97 3.49 -22.53
N VAL A 62 4.48 3.80 -21.32
CA VAL A 62 3.66 2.88 -20.53
C VAL A 62 2.22 2.98 -20.98
N GLU A 63 1.74 1.96 -21.70
CA GLU A 63 0.37 1.90 -22.23
C GLU A 63 -0.46 0.79 -21.59
N PRO A 64 -1.80 0.96 -21.48
CA PRO A 64 -2.68 -0.07 -20.97
C PRO A 64 -2.64 -1.29 -21.89
N TRP A 65 -2.83 -2.47 -21.31
CA TRP A 65 -2.92 -3.69 -22.11
C TRP A 65 -4.13 -3.62 -23.05
N PRO A 66 -4.00 -4.08 -24.30
CA PRO A 66 -5.10 -4.02 -25.27
C PRO A 66 -6.23 -5.00 -24.91
N GLY A 67 -7.45 -4.65 -25.31
CA GLY A 67 -8.64 -5.49 -25.12
C GLY A 67 -8.88 -5.84 -23.65
N ASP A 68 -9.08 -7.13 -23.37
CA ASP A 68 -9.32 -7.62 -22.02
C ASP A 68 -8.04 -7.75 -21.16
N GLY A 69 -6.88 -7.32 -21.68
CA GLY A 69 -5.59 -7.42 -20.99
C GLY A 69 -5.58 -6.78 -19.61
N MET A 70 -6.29 -5.66 -19.43
CA MET A 70 -6.39 -5.00 -18.12
C MET A 70 -7.15 -5.85 -17.10
N TYR A 71 -8.19 -6.59 -17.50
CA TYR A 71 -8.88 -7.51 -16.61
C TYR A 71 -7.96 -8.63 -16.12
N TYR A 72 -7.17 -9.22 -17.03
CA TYR A 72 -6.19 -10.24 -16.65
C TYR A 72 -5.11 -9.69 -15.73
N HIS A 73 -4.63 -8.46 -15.97
CA HIS A 73 -3.65 -7.79 -15.10
C HIS A 73 -4.18 -7.64 -13.67
N PHE A 74 -5.41 -7.15 -13.51
CA PHE A 74 -6.05 -7.03 -12.19
C PHE A 74 -6.32 -8.40 -11.55
N ALA A 75 -6.69 -9.43 -12.32
CA ALA A 75 -6.84 -10.79 -11.80
C ALA A 75 -5.52 -11.34 -11.24
N VAL A 76 -4.41 -11.14 -11.97
CA VAL A 76 -3.06 -11.51 -11.51
C VAL A 76 -2.67 -10.73 -10.26
N MET A 77 -2.92 -9.41 -10.22
CA MET A 77 -2.69 -8.61 -9.00
C MET A 77 -3.47 -9.13 -7.79
N GLY A 78 -4.74 -9.49 -7.98
CA GLY A 78 -5.57 -10.09 -6.93
C GLY A 78 -4.97 -11.41 -6.41
N LEU A 79 -4.57 -12.30 -7.32
CA LEU A 79 -3.92 -13.56 -6.95
C LEU A 79 -2.60 -13.32 -6.19
N LEU A 80 -1.78 -12.38 -6.64
CA LEU A 80 -0.53 -12.01 -5.98
C LEU A 80 -0.79 -11.43 -4.57
N ALA A 81 -1.83 -10.62 -4.39
CA ALA A 81 -2.21 -10.11 -3.07
C ALA A 81 -2.62 -11.23 -2.10
N VAL A 82 -3.32 -12.26 -2.60
CA VAL A 82 -3.63 -13.48 -1.83
C VAL A 82 -2.35 -14.23 -1.47
N PHE A 83 -1.42 -14.42 -2.41
CA PHE A 83 -0.12 -15.05 -2.14
C PHE A 83 0.71 -14.27 -1.11
N ILE A 84 0.71 -12.94 -1.17
CA ILE A 84 1.34 -12.09 -0.15
C ILE A 84 0.65 -12.30 1.21
N SER A 85 -0.68 -12.35 1.25
CA SER A 85 -1.48 -12.56 2.48
C SER A 85 -1.18 -13.90 3.16
N PHE A 86 -0.98 -14.96 2.38
CA PHE A 86 -0.61 -16.28 2.91
C PHE A 86 0.90 -16.49 3.04
N GLY A 87 1.70 -15.63 2.41
CA GLY A 87 3.15 -15.70 2.43
C GLY A 87 3.63 -16.92 1.67
N PHE A 88 3.02 -17.16 0.51
CA PHE A 88 3.41 -18.18 -0.46
C PHE A 88 4.26 -17.53 -1.55
N LEU A 89 5.45 -18.07 -1.80
CA LEU A 89 6.47 -17.47 -2.68
C LEU A 89 6.66 -15.98 -2.38
N TYR A 90 6.66 -15.62 -1.10
CA TYR A 90 6.41 -14.26 -0.62
C TYR A 90 7.25 -13.19 -1.33
N ARG A 91 8.56 -13.43 -1.48
CA ARG A 91 9.45 -12.45 -2.13
C ARG A 91 9.09 -12.26 -3.59
N LEU A 92 8.86 -13.35 -4.31
CA LEU A 92 8.46 -13.29 -5.71
C LEU A 92 7.09 -12.61 -5.85
N SER A 93 6.11 -13.00 -5.04
CA SER A 93 4.77 -12.41 -5.08
C SER A 93 4.78 -10.91 -4.78
N THR A 94 5.57 -10.48 -3.80
CA THR A 94 5.71 -9.05 -3.46
C THR A 94 6.41 -8.26 -4.57
N ILE A 95 7.47 -8.80 -5.19
CA ILE A 95 8.14 -8.15 -6.33
C ILE A 95 7.16 -8.00 -7.50
N LEU A 96 6.48 -9.08 -7.88
CA LEU A 96 5.53 -9.08 -8.99
C LEU A 96 4.36 -8.13 -8.72
N PHE A 97 3.83 -8.12 -7.49
CA PHE A 97 2.76 -7.19 -7.13
C PHE A 97 3.25 -5.74 -7.16
N CYS A 98 4.46 -5.46 -6.67
CA CYS A 98 5.07 -4.13 -6.73
C CYS A 98 5.16 -3.62 -8.17
N ILE A 99 5.63 -4.47 -9.10
CA ILE A 99 5.74 -4.12 -10.52
C ILE A 99 4.34 -3.91 -11.13
N ALA A 100 3.42 -4.84 -10.89
CA ALA A 100 2.06 -4.78 -11.44
C ALA A 100 1.27 -3.56 -10.92
N PHE A 101 1.42 -3.22 -9.64
CA PHE A 101 0.80 -2.04 -9.04
C PHE A 101 1.46 -0.74 -9.51
N SER A 102 2.80 -0.71 -9.63
CA SER A 102 3.51 0.47 -10.15
C SER A 102 3.15 0.73 -11.61
N TYR A 103 2.94 -0.32 -12.41
CA TYR A 103 2.44 -0.21 -13.78
C TYR A 103 1.11 0.53 -13.84
N ILE A 104 0.09 0.11 -13.07
CA ILE A 104 -1.23 0.77 -13.10
C ILE A 104 -1.15 2.23 -12.61
N PHE A 105 -0.25 2.52 -11.68
CA PHE A 105 -0.02 3.87 -11.17
C PHE A 105 0.59 4.78 -12.25
N LEU A 106 1.46 4.23 -13.10
CA LEU A 106 2.16 4.99 -14.16
C LEU A 106 1.32 5.20 -15.43
N LEU A 107 0.18 4.52 -15.57
CA LEU A 107 -0.68 4.62 -16.76
C LEU A 107 -1.28 6.01 -16.95
N ASP A 108 -1.73 6.65 -15.87
CA ASP A 108 -2.40 7.95 -15.93
C ASP A 108 -2.18 8.78 -14.65
N GLN A 109 -1.66 9.99 -14.82
CA GLN A 109 -1.44 10.98 -13.77
C GLN A 109 -2.74 11.52 -13.17
N THR A 110 -3.85 11.55 -13.91
CA THR A 110 -5.13 12.06 -13.42
C THR A 110 -5.72 11.19 -12.32
N HIS A 111 -5.29 9.92 -12.23
CA HIS A 111 -5.67 8.98 -11.18
C HIS A 111 -4.67 8.95 -10.03
N TYR A 112 -3.73 9.91 -9.96
CA TYR A 112 -2.78 10.00 -8.88
C TYR A 112 -3.47 10.11 -7.51
N LEU A 113 -3.08 9.22 -6.61
CA LEU A 113 -3.45 9.25 -5.21
C LEU A 113 -2.21 9.01 -4.35
N ASN A 114 -1.99 9.85 -3.33
CA ASN A 114 -0.89 9.68 -2.37
C ASN A 114 -0.89 8.28 -1.71
N HIS A 115 -2.06 7.67 -1.56
CA HIS A 115 -2.20 6.31 -1.03
C HIS A 115 -1.66 5.24 -1.96
N PHE A 116 -1.76 5.42 -3.28
CA PHE A 116 -1.18 4.48 -4.25
C PHE A 116 0.34 4.58 -4.25
N TYR A 117 0.85 5.80 -4.13
CA TYR A 117 2.28 6.01 -3.94
C TYR A 117 2.78 5.32 -2.65
N LEU A 118 2.03 5.43 -1.55
CA LEU A 118 2.32 4.68 -0.32
C LEU A 118 2.34 3.16 -0.53
N VAL A 119 1.37 2.62 -1.27
CA VAL A 119 1.34 1.18 -1.57
C VAL A 119 2.61 0.73 -2.29
N ILE A 120 3.12 1.52 -3.24
CA ILE A 120 4.40 1.23 -3.93
C ILE A 120 5.56 1.22 -2.92
N LEU A 121 5.66 2.24 -2.07
CA LEU A 121 6.73 2.32 -1.06
C LEU A 121 6.68 1.14 -0.07
N VAL A 122 5.49 0.78 0.41
CA VAL A 122 5.31 -0.37 1.32
C VAL A 122 5.69 -1.68 0.62
N ASN A 123 5.31 -1.88 -0.63
CA ASN A 123 5.74 -3.05 -1.39
C ASN A 123 7.27 -3.12 -1.51
N ILE A 124 7.92 -2.01 -1.86
CA ILE A 124 9.38 -1.95 -1.95
C ILE A 124 10.02 -2.35 -0.62
N LEU A 125 9.52 -1.84 0.50
CA LEU A 125 10.00 -2.25 1.82
C LEU A 125 9.77 -3.76 2.06
N LEU A 126 8.56 -4.26 1.82
CA LEU A 126 8.21 -5.66 2.01
C LEU A 126 9.12 -6.61 1.23
N ILE A 127 9.58 -6.26 0.02
CA ILE A 127 10.53 -7.08 -0.76
C ILE A 127 11.79 -7.43 0.07
N PHE A 128 12.28 -6.48 0.87
CA PHE A 128 13.49 -6.65 1.69
C PHE A 128 13.20 -7.18 3.09
N LEU A 129 11.96 -7.07 3.57
CA LEU A 129 11.56 -7.50 4.91
C LEU A 129 11.36 -9.03 4.97
N PRO A 130 11.81 -9.72 6.04
CA PRO A 130 11.64 -11.16 6.21
C PRO A 130 10.23 -11.54 6.70
N ALA A 131 9.17 -11.01 6.08
CA ALA A 131 7.79 -11.17 6.55
C ALA A 131 7.19 -12.58 6.32
N ASN A 132 7.95 -13.46 5.66
CA ASN A 132 7.59 -14.86 5.43
C ASN A 132 8.22 -15.83 6.43
N ARG A 133 8.91 -15.37 7.46
CA ARG A 133 9.49 -16.26 8.49
C ARG A 133 8.47 -16.80 9.49
N GLN A 134 7.31 -16.15 9.62
CA GLN A 134 6.23 -16.54 10.52
C GLN A 134 4.85 -16.47 9.85
N PHE A 135 3.93 -17.33 10.32
CA PHE A 135 2.54 -17.42 9.87
C PHE A 135 2.38 -17.41 8.34
N SER A 136 3.29 -18.07 7.64
CA SER A 136 3.36 -18.10 6.19
C SER A 136 3.37 -19.53 5.67
N VAL A 137 2.91 -19.71 4.44
CA VAL A 137 3.05 -20.98 3.71
C VAL A 137 4.53 -21.29 3.47
N ASP A 138 5.35 -20.30 3.14
CA ASP A 138 6.80 -20.48 2.94
C ASP A 138 7.49 -21.09 4.18
N ALA A 139 7.18 -20.63 5.39
CA ALA A 139 7.79 -21.16 6.61
C ALA A 139 7.31 -22.58 6.94
N LYS A 140 6.15 -22.98 6.41
CA LYS A 140 5.64 -24.36 6.50
C LYS A 140 6.31 -25.27 5.48
N LEU A 141 6.49 -24.81 4.25
CA LEU A 141 7.13 -25.56 3.16
C LEU A 141 8.65 -25.66 3.34
N TRP A 142 9.29 -24.61 3.84
CA TRP A 142 10.73 -24.52 4.07
C TRP A 142 11.04 -24.18 5.53
N PRO A 143 11.07 -25.18 6.43
CA PRO A 143 11.29 -24.95 7.86
C PRO A 143 12.59 -24.20 8.20
N ARG A 144 13.60 -24.23 7.32
CA ARG A 144 14.87 -23.51 7.50
C ARG A 144 14.71 -21.99 7.56
N ILE A 145 13.67 -21.41 6.96
CA ILE A 145 13.44 -19.96 7.01
C ILE A 145 12.62 -19.55 8.24
N LYS A 146 12.01 -20.50 8.94
CA LYS A 146 11.15 -20.22 10.08
C LYS A 146 11.97 -19.66 11.23
N ASP A 147 11.57 -18.52 11.75
CA ASP A 147 12.22 -17.85 12.87
C ASP A 147 11.17 -17.08 13.66
N HIS A 148 11.24 -17.12 14.99
CA HIS A 148 10.34 -16.35 15.84
C HIS A 148 10.74 -14.88 15.95
N CYS A 149 12.01 -14.60 15.65
CA CYS A 149 12.58 -13.27 15.77
C CYS A 149 12.94 -12.70 14.39
N VAL A 150 12.84 -11.37 14.30
CA VAL A 150 13.34 -10.57 13.18
C VAL A 150 14.24 -9.46 13.73
N PRO A 151 15.18 -8.94 12.94
CA PRO A 151 16.03 -7.84 13.42
C PRO A 151 15.21 -6.56 13.59
N ALA A 152 15.45 -5.82 14.68
CA ALA A 152 14.66 -4.64 15.08
C ALA A 152 14.53 -3.54 14.01
N TRP A 153 15.47 -3.41 13.08
CA TRP A 153 15.38 -2.43 11.99
C TRP A 153 14.13 -2.64 11.13
N THR A 154 13.60 -3.85 11.03
CA THR A 154 12.38 -4.18 10.29
C THR A 154 11.15 -3.49 10.89
N LEU A 155 11.10 -3.37 12.22
CA LEU A 155 10.07 -2.62 12.94
C LEU A 155 10.25 -1.11 12.71
N TRP A 156 11.49 -0.63 12.88
CA TRP A 156 11.77 0.80 12.80
C TRP A 156 11.61 1.38 11.40
N ILE A 157 11.94 0.63 10.34
CA ILE A 157 11.77 1.11 8.96
C ILE A 157 10.28 1.24 8.60
N LEU A 158 9.44 0.30 9.03
CA LEU A 158 7.99 0.41 8.84
C LEU A 158 7.43 1.60 9.63
N ARG A 159 7.80 1.76 10.90
CA ARG A 159 7.39 2.93 11.69
C ARG A 159 7.81 4.23 11.01
N ALA A 160 9.08 4.35 10.63
CA ALA A 160 9.60 5.53 9.96
C ALA A 160 8.81 5.85 8.68
N GLN A 161 8.48 4.85 7.86
CA GLN A 161 7.69 5.05 6.64
C GLN A 161 6.33 5.70 6.91
N PHE A 162 5.60 5.25 7.94
CA PHE A 162 4.31 5.84 8.30
C PHE A 162 4.44 7.19 9.00
N GLU A 163 5.45 7.37 9.86
CA GLU A 163 5.74 8.66 10.50
C GLU A 163 6.06 9.74 9.48
N ILE A 164 6.86 9.44 8.46
CA ILE A 164 7.15 10.38 7.36
C ILE A 164 5.85 10.88 6.73
N ILE A 165 4.91 9.97 6.46
CA ILE A 165 3.64 10.32 5.82
C ILE A 165 2.78 11.17 6.74
N TYR A 166 2.70 10.83 8.03
CA TYR A 166 1.94 11.62 8.99
C TYR A 166 2.52 13.02 9.17
N LEU A 167 3.85 13.15 9.21
CA LEU A 167 4.54 14.44 9.26
C LEU A 167 4.21 15.28 8.02
N TYR A 168 4.39 14.74 6.81
CA TYR A 168 4.09 15.46 5.58
C TYR A 168 2.60 15.80 5.46
N ALA A 169 1.71 14.87 5.83
CA ALA A 169 0.28 15.09 5.84
C ALA A 169 -0.14 16.20 6.82
N GLY A 170 0.61 16.40 7.89
CA GLY A 170 0.47 17.54 8.81
C GLY A 170 1.00 18.83 8.20
N ILE A 171 2.23 18.83 7.69
CA ILE A 171 2.90 20.01 7.11
C ILE A 171 2.06 20.64 5.99
N VAL A 172 1.53 19.84 5.06
CA VAL A 172 0.72 20.37 3.95
C VAL A 172 -0.62 20.97 4.42
N LYS A 173 -1.06 20.67 5.64
CA LYS A 173 -2.25 21.23 6.28
C LYS A 173 -1.95 22.46 7.15
N ILE A 174 -0.70 22.90 7.23
CA ILE A 174 -0.35 24.16 7.90
C ILE A 174 -0.54 25.30 6.91
N ASN A 175 -1.81 25.63 6.64
CA ASN A 175 -2.23 26.74 5.80
C ASN A 175 -3.52 27.36 6.36
N SER A 176 -3.88 28.55 5.89
CA SER A 176 -5.03 29.31 6.43
C SER A 176 -6.33 28.51 6.44
N ASP A 177 -6.61 27.77 5.37
CA ASP A 177 -7.91 27.11 5.19
C ASP A 177 -8.07 25.97 6.19
N TRP A 178 -7.01 25.17 6.35
CA TRP A 178 -6.99 24.08 7.32
C TRP A 178 -6.94 24.57 8.77
N LEU A 179 -6.22 25.66 9.05
CA LEU A 179 -6.20 26.27 10.39
C LEU A 179 -7.54 26.90 10.77
N ASN A 180 -8.29 27.40 9.78
CA ASN A 180 -9.66 27.88 9.94
C ASN A 180 -10.72 26.75 9.87
N LEU A 181 -10.28 25.49 9.77
CA LEU A 181 -11.13 24.30 9.69
C LEU A 181 -12.10 24.30 8.50
N GLU A 182 -11.80 25.03 7.42
CA GLU A 182 -12.70 25.18 6.27
C GLU A 182 -13.05 23.83 5.59
N PRO A 183 -12.10 22.89 5.40
CA PRO A 183 -12.44 21.58 4.85
C PRO A 183 -13.42 20.80 5.74
N LEU A 184 -13.18 20.81 7.06
CA LEU A 184 -14.05 20.12 8.02
C LEU A 184 -15.44 20.74 8.03
N ARG A 185 -15.54 22.09 8.04
CA ARG A 185 -16.81 22.80 7.97
C ARG A 185 -17.58 22.42 6.71
N THR A 186 -16.91 22.40 5.56
CA THR A 186 -17.53 22.04 4.27
C THR A 186 -18.05 20.59 4.28
N TRP A 187 -17.26 19.63 4.77
CA TRP A 187 -17.64 18.21 4.80
C TRP A 187 -18.74 17.89 5.81
N LEU A 188 -18.75 18.57 6.96
CA LEU A 188 -19.77 18.37 7.99
C LEU A 188 -21.08 19.06 7.59
N ALA A 189 -21.02 20.26 7.02
CA ALA A 189 -22.22 20.95 6.51
C ALA A 189 -22.96 20.12 5.46
N SER A 190 -22.26 19.40 4.58
CA SER A 190 -22.88 18.50 3.60
C SER A 190 -23.51 17.24 4.22
N ARG A 191 -23.39 17.05 5.53
CA ARG A 191 -23.90 15.90 6.30
C ARG A 191 -24.76 16.33 7.49
N ALA A 192 -25.22 17.58 7.49
CA ALA A 192 -26.06 18.13 8.56
C ALA A 192 -27.44 17.43 8.68
N ASP A 193 -27.83 16.64 7.68
CA ASP A 193 -29.01 15.78 7.67
C ASP A 193 -28.82 14.46 8.43
N MET A 194 -27.61 14.16 8.92
CA MET A 194 -27.34 12.93 9.65
C MET A 194 -28.22 12.81 10.92
N PRO A 195 -28.94 11.67 11.09
CA PRO A 195 -29.68 11.42 12.31
C PRO A 195 -28.77 11.51 13.54
N LEU A 196 -29.31 12.02 14.65
CA LEU A 196 -28.67 12.12 15.98
C LEU A 196 -27.50 13.11 16.12
N VAL A 197 -26.73 13.40 15.08
CA VAL A 197 -25.50 14.23 15.19
C VAL A 197 -25.44 15.41 14.23
N GLY A 198 -26.33 15.46 13.23
CA GLY A 198 -26.33 16.52 12.22
C GLY A 198 -26.44 17.94 12.79
N TYR A 199 -27.11 18.11 13.94
CA TYR A 199 -27.25 19.40 14.62
C TYR A 199 -25.92 19.97 15.17
N LEU A 200 -24.87 19.14 15.29
CA LEU A 200 -23.54 19.58 15.72
C LEU A 200 -22.72 20.17 14.56
N TYR A 201 -23.20 20.05 13.33
CA TYR A 201 -22.48 20.41 12.10
C TYR A 201 -22.88 21.78 11.53
N THR A 202 -23.88 22.42 12.13
CA THR A 202 -24.42 23.76 11.79
C THR A 202 -24.07 24.77 12.87
#